data_AF-A0AAE7DI89-F1
#
_entry.id   AF-A0AAE7DI89-F1
#
_cell.length_a   1.000
_cell.length_b   1.000
_cell.length_c   1.000
_cell.angle_alpha   90.00
_cell.angle_beta   90.00
_cell.angle_gamma   90.00
#
_symmetry.space_group_name_H-M   'P 1'
#
loop_
_entity.id
_entity.type
_entity.pdbx_description
1 polymer ?
#
loop_
_entity_poly.entity_id
_entity_poly.type
_entity_poly.pdbx_seq_one_letter_code
_entity_poly.pdbx_strand_id
1 'polypeptide(L)'
;MNKSAYLCLAFMMVVGGLSFFLPREAALGSLALIALFSFGYFVFYLIRHNLHHGIIKSLLLSILVMAIGIIPVLGWIVIIGFVIYNISKALEGLKSLLPDVLASLVIYALLCARLAFDLRDPMAITALAGAYLIASVLYCRSLNGYSTEHALFKMSVMWLSIPFAALTIISIVSALGNLFRTVSSTITRTVISPQMVSAHMRGGVAIDAYTRNITTSVTSTVTSLAPGAGVITAGVTGDLAQKVKTEKA
;
A
#
# COMPACT_ATOMS: atom_id res chain seq x y z
N MET A 1 -32.52 -4.66 14.20
CA MET A 1 -31.04 -4.60 14.17
C MET A 1 -30.51 -5.69 15.08
N ASN A 2 -29.46 -6.39 14.67
CA ASN A 2 -28.83 -7.41 15.50
C ASN A 2 -28.02 -6.76 16.64
N LYS A 3 -27.68 -7.53 17.68
CA LYS A 3 -26.82 -7.08 18.80
C LYS A 3 -25.50 -6.45 18.32
N SER A 4 -24.96 -6.95 17.21
CA SER A 4 -23.75 -6.42 16.54
C SER A 4 -23.92 -5.00 16.02
N ALA A 5 -25.01 -4.72 15.29
CA ALA A 5 -25.28 -3.39 14.73
C ALA A 5 -25.55 -2.33 15.81
N TYR A 6 -26.13 -2.71 16.95
CA TYR A 6 -26.31 -1.81 18.09
C TYR A 6 -24.98 -1.44 18.75
N LEU A 7 -24.04 -2.37 18.86
CA LEU A 7 -22.70 -2.09 19.40
C LEU A 7 -21.91 -1.14 18.47
N CYS A 8 -21.94 -1.37 17.16
CA CYS A 8 -21.33 -0.46 16.19
C CYS A 8 -21.96 0.93 16.25
N LEU A 9 -23.29 1.01 16.34
CA LEU A 9 -24.01 2.27 16.44
C LEU A 9 -23.72 2.99 17.77
N ALA A 10 -23.63 2.27 18.89
CA ALA A 10 -23.24 2.85 20.17
C ALA A 10 -21.84 3.47 20.09
N PHE A 11 -20.88 2.79 19.47
CA PHE A 11 -19.55 3.36 19.25
C PHE A 11 -19.60 4.62 18.37
N MET A 12 -20.33 4.59 17.25
CA MET A 12 -20.51 5.76 16.37
C MET A 12 -21.14 6.94 17.14
N MET A 13 -22.12 6.69 18.01
CA MET A 13 -22.73 7.74 18.82
C MET A 13 -21.76 8.34 19.83
N VAL A 14 -20.90 7.53 20.47
CA VAL A 14 -19.86 8.04 21.37
C VAL A 14 -18.89 8.93 20.59
N VAL A 15 -18.42 8.48 19.43
CA VAL A 15 -17.51 9.24 18.57
C VAL A 15 -18.13 10.57 18.11
N GLY A 16 -19.36 10.52 17.58
CA GLY A 16 -20.10 11.72 17.18
C GLY A 16 -20.38 12.66 18.36
N GLY A 17 -20.74 12.10 19.51
CA GLY A 17 -20.96 12.84 20.76
C GLY A 17 -19.73 13.64 21.17
N LEU A 18 -18.58 12.98 21.21
CA LEU A 18 -17.30 13.60 21.53
C LEU A 18 -16.89 14.65 20.47
N SER A 19 -17.18 14.42 19.20
CA SER A 19 -16.77 15.35 18.13
C SER A 19 -17.65 16.60 18.02
N PHE A 20 -18.96 16.47 18.21
CA PHE A 20 -19.92 17.57 18.00
C PHE A 20 -20.28 18.36 19.25
N PHE A 21 -20.20 17.77 20.45
CA PHE A 21 -20.66 18.44 21.67
C PHE A 21 -19.52 18.90 22.59
N LEU A 22 -18.30 18.39 22.42
CA LEU A 22 -17.15 18.83 23.20
C LEU A 22 -16.41 20.03 22.55
N PRO A 23 -15.58 20.75 23.34
CA PRO A 23 -14.66 21.76 22.83
C PRO A 23 -13.69 21.18 21.80
N ARG A 24 -13.16 22.04 20.92
CA ARG A 24 -12.30 21.66 19.78
C ARG A 24 -11.12 20.75 20.16
N GLU A 25 -10.47 21.02 21.30
CA GLU A 25 -9.34 20.22 21.77
C GLU A 25 -9.75 18.81 22.18
N ALA A 26 -10.89 18.67 22.85
CA ALA A 26 -11.44 17.38 23.24
C ALA A 26 -12.10 16.63 22.06
N ALA A 27 -12.57 17.35 21.04
CA ALA A 27 -13.08 16.77 19.80
C ALA A 27 -11.99 15.99 19.03
N LEU A 28 -10.71 16.39 19.11
CA LEU A 28 -9.59 15.60 18.57
C LEU A 28 -9.44 14.23 19.27
N GLY A 29 -9.88 14.13 20.53
CA GLY A 29 -9.95 12.87 21.26
C GLY A 29 -10.84 11.83 20.58
N SER A 30 -11.86 12.26 19.82
CA SER A 30 -12.71 11.35 19.03
C SER A 30 -11.92 10.66 17.91
N LEU A 31 -11.01 11.38 17.24
CA LEU A 31 -10.12 10.83 16.22
C LEU A 31 -9.10 9.85 16.82
N ALA A 32 -8.55 10.19 17.98
CA ALA A 32 -7.66 9.28 18.72
C ALA A 32 -8.39 7.99 19.14
N LEU A 33 -9.63 8.11 19.62
CA LEU A 33 -10.47 6.96 19.97
C LEU A 33 -10.75 6.08 18.75
N ILE A 34 -11.11 6.69 17.61
CA ILE A 34 -11.30 5.97 16.33
C ILE A 34 -10.01 5.24 15.95
N ALA A 35 -8.86 5.91 15.99
CA ALA A 35 -7.59 5.33 15.58
C ALA A 35 -7.19 4.15 16.47
N LEU A 36 -7.26 4.31 17.80
CA LEU A 36 -6.89 3.29 18.77
C LEU A 36 -7.83 2.07 18.68
N PHE A 37 -9.14 2.31 18.63
CA PHE A 37 -10.12 1.24 18.48
C PHE A 37 -9.92 0.49 17.16
N SER A 38 -9.84 1.22 16.05
CA SER A 38 -9.80 0.61 14.72
C SER A 38 -8.50 -0.15 14.49
N PHE A 39 -7.36 0.43 14.88
CA PHE A 39 -6.07 -0.25 14.77
C PHE A 39 -5.97 -1.44 15.73
N GLY A 40 -6.37 -1.26 16.99
CA GLY A 40 -6.34 -2.33 18.00
C GLY A 40 -7.21 -3.53 17.59
N TYR A 41 -8.44 -3.27 17.13
CA TYR A 41 -9.36 -4.33 16.70
C TYR A 41 -8.90 -4.98 15.39
N PHE A 42 -8.35 -4.20 14.46
CA PHE A 42 -7.75 -4.74 13.23
C PHE A 42 -6.59 -5.71 13.52
N VAL A 43 -5.68 -5.34 14.43
CA VAL A 43 -4.58 -6.22 14.87
C VAL A 43 -5.08 -7.45 15.61
N PHE A 44 -6.03 -7.28 16.53
CA PHE A 44 -6.66 -8.38 17.26
C PHE A 44 -7.28 -9.42 16.31
N TYR A 45 -8.05 -8.96 15.32
CA TYR A 45 -8.71 -9.82 14.34
C TYR A 45 -7.70 -10.57 13.46
N LEU A 46 -6.62 -9.88 13.05
CA LEU A 46 -5.51 -10.47 12.30
C LEU A 46 -4.85 -11.65 13.03
N ILE A 47 -4.59 -11.49 14.33
CA ILE A 47 -3.97 -12.50 15.20
C ILE A 47 -4.91 -13.68 15.41
N ARG A 48 -6.16 -13.40 15.75
CA ARG A 48 -7.12 -14.45 16.07
C ARG A 48 -7.43 -15.38 14.90
N HIS A 49 -7.46 -14.85 13.67
CA HIS A 49 -7.77 -15.61 12.47
C HIS A 49 -6.54 -16.03 11.66
N ASN A 50 -5.34 -15.97 12.26
CA ASN A 50 -4.07 -16.41 11.67
C ASN A 50 -3.79 -15.87 10.24
N LEU A 51 -4.35 -14.70 9.92
CA LEU A 51 -4.21 -14.06 8.62
C LEU A 51 -2.76 -13.69 8.29
N HIS A 52 -1.90 -13.61 9.30
CA HIS A 52 -0.46 -13.39 9.17
C HIS A 52 0.23 -14.38 8.25
N HIS A 53 -0.24 -15.64 8.20
CA HIS A 53 0.38 -16.65 7.33
C HIS A 53 0.25 -16.30 5.84
N GLY A 54 -0.86 -15.64 5.44
CA GLY A 54 -1.02 -15.14 4.08
C GLY A 54 -0.02 -14.04 3.73
N ILE A 55 0.15 -13.09 4.66
CA ILE A 55 1.09 -11.96 4.55
C ILE A 55 2.55 -12.45 4.47
N ILE A 56 2.91 -13.41 5.33
CA ILE A 56 4.26 -13.98 5.38
C ILE A 56 4.52 -14.80 4.11
N LYS A 57 3.52 -15.54 3.60
CA LYS A 57 3.65 -16.30 2.36
C LYS A 57 3.84 -15.39 1.15
N SER A 58 3.12 -14.27 1.05
CA SER A 58 3.31 -13.30 -0.03
C SER A 58 4.68 -12.62 0.05
N LEU A 59 5.15 -12.31 1.27
CA LEU A 59 6.49 -11.77 1.51
C LEU A 59 7.58 -12.76 1.04
N LEU A 60 7.48 -14.02 1.46
CA LEU A 60 8.44 -15.06 1.14
C LEU A 60 8.46 -15.40 -0.35
N LEU A 61 7.29 -15.42 -1.00
CA LEU A 61 7.16 -15.54 -2.45
C LEU A 61 7.85 -14.37 -3.17
N SER A 62 7.72 -13.15 -2.66
CA SER A 62 8.36 -11.96 -3.25
C SER A 62 9.89 -12.06 -3.19
N ILE A 63 10.44 -12.56 -2.07
CA ILE A 63 11.87 -12.80 -1.92
C ILE A 63 12.34 -13.90 -2.90
N LEU A 64 11.58 -14.97 -3.03
CA LEU A 64 11.91 -16.07 -3.94
C LEU A 64 11.93 -15.62 -5.41
N VAL A 65 10.92 -14.84 -5.83
CA VAL A 65 10.86 -14.29 -7.20
C VAL A 65 12.02 -13.33 -7.45
N MET A 66 12.42 -12.54 -6.44
CA MET A 66 13.59 -11.67 -6.54
C MET A 66 14.89 -12.46 -6.74
N ALA A 67 15.04 -13.63 -6.09
CA ALA A 67 16.20 -14.51 -6.29
C ALA A 67 16.27 -15.09 -7.72
N ILE A 68 15.12 -15.38 -8.34
CA ILE A 68 15.04 -15.85 -9.74
C ILE A 68 15.44 -14.74 -10.73
N GLY A 69 15.35 -13.47 -10.32
CA GLY A 69 15.78 -12.30 -11.08
C GLY A 69 17.25 -12.27 -11.49
N ILE A 70 18.09 -13.12 -10.88
CA ILE A 70 19.52 -13.24 -11.18
C ILE A 70 19.75 -13.82 -12.59
N ILE A 71 18.80 -14.62 -13.10
CA ILE A 71 18.92 -15.24 -14.43
C ILE A 71 18.66 -14.19 -15.52
N PRO A 72 19.64 -13.87 -16.38
CA PRO A 72 19.47 -12.91 -17.46
C PRO A 72 18.34 -13.33 -18.42
N VAL A 73 17.61 -12.36 -18.97
CA VAL A 73 16.44 -12.52 -19.86
C VAL A 73 15.22 -13.20 -19.22
N LEU A 74 15.33 -14.43 -18.73
CA LEU A 74 14.20 -15.17 -18.14
C LEU A 74 13.73 -14.58 -16.80
N GLY A 75 14.67 -14.21 -15.91
CA GLY A 75 14.34 -13.60 -14.62
C GLY A 75 13.62 -12.25 -14.76
N TRP A 76 13.94 -11.48 -15.81
CA TRP A 76 13.34 -10.18 -16.10
C TRP A 76 11.86 -10.28 -16.45
N ILE A 77 11.51 -11.23 -17.32
CA ILE A 77 10.11 -11.49 -17.70
C ILE A 77 9.30 -11.91 -16.47
N VAL A 78 9.87 -12.76 -15.62
CA VAL A 78 9.23 -13.22 -14.37
C VAL A 78 9.04 -12.05 -13.39
N ILE A 79 10.03 -11.17 -13.22
CA ILE A 79 9.90 -10.00 -12.34
C ILE A 79 8.83 -9.04 -12.84
N ILE A 80 8.83 -8.71 -14.13
CA ILE A 80 7.82 -7.80 -14.71
C ILE A 80 6.42 -8.39 -14.52
N GLY A 81 6.23 -9.68 -14.83
CA GLY A 81 4.96 -10.37 -14.60
C GLY A 81 4.54 -10.37 -13.13
N PHE A 82 5.48 -10.57 -12.21
CA PHE A 82 5.21 -10.55 -10.77
C PHE A 82 4.84 -9.15 -10.26
N VAL A 83 5.49 -8.10 -10.75
CA VAL A 83 5.15 -6.71 -10.40
C VAL A 83 3.75 -6.39 -10.90
N ILE A 84 3.42 -6.70 -12.16
CA ILE A 84 2.08 -6.53 -12.72
C ILE A 84 1.04 -7.32 -11.92
N TYR A 85 1.33 -8.58 -11.56
CA TYR A 85 0.44 -9.39 -10.72
C TYR A 85 0.14 -8.73 -9.37
N ASN A 86 1.16 -8.24 -8.67
CA ASN A 86 0.97 -7.56 -7.38
C ASN A 86 0.19 -6.24 -7.52
N ILE A 87 0.42 -5.48 -8.59
CA ILE A 87 -0.35 -4.27 -8.89
C ILE A 87 -1.82 -4.63 -9.14
N SER A 88 -2.10 -5.64 -9.97
CA SER A 88 -3.46 -6.10 -10.25
C SER A 88 -4.18 -6.54 -8.97
N LYS A 89 -3.50 -7.30 -8.11
CA LYS A 89 -4.03 -7.74 -6.83
C LYS A 89 -4.31 -6.57 -5.87
N ALA A 90 -3.43 -5.58 -5.84
CA ALA A 90 -3.64 -4.36 -5.05
C ALA A 90 -4.82 -3.54 -5.58
N LEU A 91 -5.01 -3.46 -6.90
CA LEU A 91 -6.17 -2.80 -7.52
C LEU A 91 -7.48 -3.53 -7.22
N GLU A 92 -7.49 -4.86 -7.26
CA GLU A 92 -8.64 -5.66 -6.84
C GLU A 92 -8.98 -5.43 -5.37
N GLY A 93 -7.97 -5.40 -4.50
CA GLY A 93 -8.13 -5.05 -3.10
C GLY A 93 -8.73 -3.66 -2.89
N LEU A 94 -8.19 -2.65 -3.59
CA LEU A 94 -8.71 -1.28 -3.55
C LEU A 94 -10.15 -1.19 -4.05
N LYS A 95 -10.48 -1.90 -5.15
CA LYS A 95 -11.85 -1.97 -5.67
C LYS A 95 -12.81 -2.63 -4.68
N SER A 96 -12.35 -3.63 -3.93
CA SER A 96 -13.14 -4.27 -2.88
C SER A 96 -13.35 -3.38 -1.66
N LEU A 97 -12.40 -2.48 -1.36
CA LEU A 97 -12.47 -1.49 -0.28
C LEU A 97 -13.26 -0.23 -0.64
N LEU A 98 -13.52 0.01 -1.93
CA LEU A 98 -14.23 1.20 -2.43
C LEU A 98 -15.52 1.56 -1.66
N PRO A 99 -16.46 0.63 -1.36
CA PRO A 99 -17.66 0.98 -0.60
C PRO A 99 -17.34 1.45 0.82
N ASP A 100 -16.32 0.86 1.46
CA ASP A 100 -15.89 1.25 2.81
C ASP A 100 -15.13 2.59 2.78
N VAL A 101 -14.34 2.86 1.73
CA VAL A 101 -13.68 4.15 1.49
C VAL A 101 -14.72 5.27 1.31
N LEU A 102 -15.78 5.01 0.52
CA LEU A 102 -16.84 6.00 0.30
C LEU A 102 -17.61 6.29 1.60
N ALA A 103 -17.98 5.25 2.35
CA ALA A 103 -18.63 5.40 3.64
C ALA A 103 -17.74 6.18 4.64
N SER A 104 -16.47 5.83 4.69
CA SER A 104 -15.46 6.52 5.50
C SER A 104 -15.32 7.97 5.09
N LEU A 105 -15.27 8.28 3.80
CA LEU A 105 -15.17 9.65 3.29
C LEU A 105 -16.34 10.51 3.76
N VAL A 106 -17.57 10.00 3.65
CA VAL A 106 -18.77 10.71 4.12
C VAL A 106 -18.71 10.94 5.63
N ILE A 107 -18.38 9.90 6.41
CA ILE A 107 -18.37 9.95 7.88
C ILE A 107 -17.26 10.88 8.39
N TYR A 108 -16.04 10.79 7.85
CA TYR A 108 -14.95 11.70 8.21
C TYR A 108 -15.19 13.12 7.71
N ALA A 109 -15.76 13.32 6.53
CA ALA A 109 -16.10 14.67 6.05
C ALA A 109 -17.08 15.34 7.01
N LEU A 110 -18.10 14.62 7.49
CA LEU A 110 -19.03 15.12 8.49
C LEU A 110 -18.33 15.39 9.83
N LEU A 111 -17.51 14.47 10.35
CA LEU A 111 -16.78 14.70 11.60
C LEU A 111 -15.82 15.90 11.54
N CYS A 112 -15.08 16.03 10.43
CA CYS A 112 -14.05 17.04 10.26
C CYS A 112 -14.62 18.39 9.78
N ALA A 113 -15.81 18.45 9.19
CA ALA A 113 -16.39 19.71 8.70
C ALA A 113 -16.57 20.73 9.83
N ARG A 114 -16.97 20.30 11.04
CA ARG A 114 -17.00 21.20 12.20
C ARG A 114 -15.63 21.79 12.52
N LEU A 115 -14.58 20.98 12.48
CA LEU A 115 -13.21 21.41 12.79
C LEU A 115 -12.60 22.28 11.68
N ALA A 116 -12.91 21.97 10.42
CA ALA A 116 -12.34 22.63 9.25
C ALA A 116 -12.94 24.02 8.99
N PHE A 117 -14.25 24.19 9.21
CA PHE A 117 -14.97 25.43 8.94
C PHE A 117 -15.22 26.31 10.18
N ASP A 118 -14.62 25.97 11.34
CA ASP A 118 -14.82 26.63 12.66
C ASP A 118 -16.30 26.98 12.94
N LEU A 119 -17.19 26.02 12.70
CA LEU A 119 -18.64 26.21 12.86
C LEU A 119 -19.00 26.35 14.34
N ARG A 120 -19.44 27.55 14.73
CA ARG A 120 -19.88 27.88 16.10
C ARG A 120 -21.40 27.93 16.25
N ASP A 121 -22.12 28.05 15.13
CA ASP A 121 -23.58 28.17 15.16
C ASP A 121 -24.23 26.87 15.67
N PRO A 122 -25.04 26.93 16.75
CA PRO A 122 -25.67 25.74 17.32
C PRO A 122 -26.56 24.99 16.33
N MET A 123 -27.28 25.71 15.45
CA MET A 123 -28.10 25.10 14.41
C MET A 123 -27.26 24.35 13.36
N ALA A 124 -26.09 24.88 13.00
CA ALA A 124 -25.20 24.20 12.06
C ALA A 124 -24.63 22.92 12.69
N ILE A 125 -24.24 22.97 13.96
CA ILE A 125 -23.72 21.80 14.70
C ILE A 125 -24.79 20.71 14.82
N THR A 126 -26.04 21.05 15.16
CA THR A 126 -27.13 20.07 15.28
C THR A 126 -27.50 19.46 13.93
N ALA A 127 -27.53 20.27 12.85
CA ALA A 127 -27.76 19.76 11.50
C ALA A 127 -26.66 18.76 11.08
N LEU A 128 -25.39 19.07 11.37
CA LEU A 128 -24.25 18.22 11.04
C LEU A 128 -24.25 16.92 11.87
N ALA A 129 -24.55 17.00 13.16
CA ALA A 129 -24.71 15.85 14.04
C ALA A 129 -25.88 14.96 13.60
N GLY A 130 -27.00 15.55 13.15
CA GLY A 130 -28.12 14.83 12.57
C GLY A 130 -27.75 14.10 11.28
N ALA A 131 -27.05 14.77 10.37
CA ALA A 131 -26.54 14.15 9.14
C ALA A 131 -25.57 12.99 9.44
N TYR A 132 -24.67 13.17 10.41
CA TYR A 132 -23.76 12.12 10.88
C TYR A 132 -24.51 10.92 11.48
N LEU A 133 -25.55 11.16 12.29
CA LEU A 133 -26.37 10.11 12.88
C LEU A 133 -27.07 9.30 11.79
N ILE A 134 -27.68 9.97 10.81
CA ILE A 134 -28.35 9.31 9.68
C ILE A 134 -27.34 8.44 8.91
N ALA A 135 -26.17 8.98 8.55
CA ALA A 135 -25.11 8.24 7.87
C ALA A 135 -24.65 7.02 8.68
N SER A 136 -24.47 7.18 9.99
CA SER A 136 -24.07 6.12 10.91
C SER A 136 -25.13 5.02 11.02
N VAL A 137 -26.41 5.37 11.07
CA VAL A 137 -27.53 4.40 11.06
C VAL A 137 -27.57 3.63 9.75
N LEU A 138 -27.45 4.31 8.60
CA LEU A 138 -27.44 3.65 7.29
C LEU A 138 -26.28 2.67 7.17
N TYR A 139 -25.07 3.07 7.59
CA TYR A 139 -23.91 2.19 7.63
C TYR A 139 -24.11 1.00 8.57
N CYS A 140 -24.56 1.22 9.81
CA CYS A 140 -24.81 0.14 10.76
C CYS A 140 -25.91 -0.83 10.29
N ARG A 141 -26.88 -0.34 9.51
CA ARG A 141 -27.87 -1.21 8.89
C ARG A 141 -27.27 -2.11 7.82
N SER A 142 -26.26 -1.65 7.08
CA SER A 142 -25.51 -2.47 6.12
C SER A 142 -24.70 -3.59 6.78
N LEU A 143 -24.48 -3.50 8.10
CA LEU A 143 -23.83 -4.52 8.92
C LEU A 143 -24.81 -5.55 9.51
N ASN A 144 -26.12 -5.37 9.32
CA ASN A 144 -27.09 -6.38 9.75
C ASN A 144 -26.90 -7.65 8.92
N GLY A 145 -26.69 -8.78 9.61
CA GLY A 145 -26.40 -10.08 8.99
C GLY A 145 -25.00 -10.61 9.30
N TYR A 146 -24.08 -9.75 9.73
CA TYR A 146 -22.76 -10.18 10.18
C TYR A 146 -22.75 -10.58 11.66
N SER A 147 -21.89 -11.52 12.01
CA SER A 147 -21.55 -11.81 13.42
C SER A 147 -20.96 -10.56 14.08
N THR A 148 -21.06 -10.47 15.42
CA THR A 148 -20.53 -9.31 16.16
C THR A 148 -19.05 -9.08 15.88
N GLU A 149 -18.28 -10.14 15.73
CA GLU A 149 -16.85 -10.05 15.49
C GLU A 149 -16.53 -9.46 14.11
N HIS A 150 -17.19 -9.96 13.06
CA HIS A 150 -17.02 -9.48 11.69
C HIS A 150 -17.57 -8.06 11.50
N ALA A 151 -18.66 -7.71 12.18
CA ALA A 151 -19.24 -6.37 12.11
C ALA A 151 -18.29 -5.31 12.69
N LEU A 152 -17.67 -5.59 13.84
CA LEU A 152 -16.67 -4.70 14.46
C LEU A 152 -15.39 -4.64 13.63
N PHE A 153 -14.99 -5.75 13.01
CA PHE A 153 -13.85 -5.76 12.10
C PHE A 153 -14.11 -4.88 10.88
N LYS A 154 -15.25 -5.05 10.23
CA LYS A 154 -15.63 -4.26 9.06
C LYS A 154 -15.76 -2.77 9.37
N MET A 155 -16.29 -2.42 10.55
CA MET A 155 -16.30 -1.04 11.03
C MET A 155 -14.87 -0.48 11.21
N SER A 156 -13.96 -1.28 11.77
CA SER A 156 -12.54 -0.90 11.92
C SER A 156 -11.85 -0.70 10.57
N VAL A 157 -12.13 -1.59 9.60
CA VAL A 157 -11.65 -1.46 8.21
C VAL A 157 -12.21 -0.21 7.55
N MET A 158 -13.48 0.13 7.75
CA MET A 158 -14.06 1.37 7.25
C MET A 158 -13.30 2.59 7.78
N TRP A 159 -13.07 2.68 9.08
CA TRP A 159 -12.31 3.79 9.67
C TRP A 159 -10.85 3.90 9.19
N LEU A 160 -10.22 2.77 8.86
CA LEU A 160 -8.85 2.69 8.33
C LEU A 160 -8.79 2.70 6.80
N SER A 161 -9.93 2.73 6.11
CA SER A 161 -9.99 2.54 4.66
C SER A 161 -9.29 3.66 3.89
N ILE A 162 -9.41 4.92 4.35
CA ILE A 162 -8.73 6.08 3.74
C ILE A 162 -7.20 5.94 3.83
N PRO A 163 -6.58 5.75 5.02
CA PRO A 163 -5.14 5.57 5.09
C PRO A 163 -4.68 4.31 4.34
N PHE A 164 -5.44 3.21 4.34
CA PHE A 164 -5.11 2.03 3.54
C PHE A 164 -5.17 2.32 2.04
N ALA A 165 -6.21 2.99 1.55
CA ALA A 165 -6.32 3.38 0.16
C ALA A 165 -5.15 4.28 -0.26
N ALA A 166 -4.82 5.28 0.55
CA ALA A 166 -3.67 6.16 0.30
C ALA A 166 -2.36 5.37 0.22
N LEU A 167 -2.08 4.49 1.18
CA LEU A 167 -0.89 3.64 1.19
C LEU A 167 -0.84 2.72 -0.04
N THR A 168 -1.96 2.11 -0.43
CA THR A 168 -2.01 1.26 -1.64
C THR A 168 -1.75 2.04 -2.92
N ILE A 169 -2.31 3.24 -3.06
CA ILE A 169 -2.09 4.10 -4.22
C ILE A 169 -0.62 4.52 -4.29
N ILE A 170 -0.04 5.00 -3.18
CA ILE A 170 1.38 5.37 -3.11
C ILE A 170 2.27 4.18 -3.48
N SER A 171 1.94 3.00 -2.95
CA SER A 171 2.63 1.75 -3.21
C SER A 171 2.56 1.33 -4.68
N ILE A 172 1.39 1.44 -5.32
CA ILE A 172 1.20 1.20 -6.76
C ILE A 172 2.00 2.20 -7.59
N VAL A 173 1.89 3.50 -7.29
CA VAL A 173 2.62 4.56 -8.01
C VAL A 173 4.13 4.37 -7.88
N SER A 174 4.62 3.98 -6.69
CA SER A 174 6.01 3.63 -6.47
C SER A 174 6.42 2.37 -7.25
N ALA A 175 5.58 1.33 -7.29
CA ALA A 175 5.83 0.11 -8.03
C ALA A 175 5.91 0.37 -9.55
N LEU A 176 4.97 1.13 -10.11
CA LEU A 176 5.00 1.55 -11.51
C LEU A 176 6.22 2.44 -11.79
N GLY A 177 6.46 3.43 -10.93
CA GLY A 177 7.62 4.31 -11.04
C GLY A 177 8.93 3.53 -11.09
N ASN A 178 9.09 2.54 -10.20
CA ASN A 178 10.26 1.66 -10.21
C ASN A 178 10.30 0.74 -11.44
N LEU A 179 9.16 0.22 -11.91
CA LEU A 179 9.09 -0.61 -13.11
C LEU A 179 9.51 0.16 -14.37
N PHE A 180 9.02 1.40 -14.55
CA PHE A 180 9.30 2.22 -15.73
C PHE A 180 10.62 2.99 -15.64
N ARG A 181 11.06 3.38 -14.44
CA ARG A 181 12.38 3.98 -14.23
C ARG A 181 13.49 2.94 -14.36
N THR A 182 13.15 1.65 -14.38
CA THR A 182 14.10 0.57 -14.68
C THR A 182 14.16 0.24 -16.17
N VAL A 183 14.33 1.28 -16.98
CA VAL A 183 14.78 1.13 -18.36
C VAL A 183 15.96 2.08 -18.54
N SER A 184 17.14 1.49 -18.75
CA SER A 184 18.45 2.13 -18.94
C SER A 184 19.21 2.57 -17.69
N SER A 185 19.92 1.62 -17.08
CA SER A 185 21.28 1.94 -16.58
C SER A 185 22.31 1.26 -17.48
N THR A 186 23.01 2.07 -18.27
CA THR A 186 24.18 1.63 -19.03
C THR A 186 25.37 1.55 -18.08
N ILE A 187 25.81 0.35 -17.70
CA ILE A 187 27.04 0.14 -16.93
C ILE A 187 28.21 0.00 -17.91
N THR A 188 29.06 1.02 -17.96
CA THR A 188 30.33 0.96 -18.69
C THR A 188 31.25 -0.07 -18.03
N ARG A 189 31.47 -1.21 -18.70
CA ARG A 189 32.48 -2.22 -18.32
C ARG A 189 33.74 -1.98 -19.13
N THR A 190 34.85 -1.68 -18.46
CA THR A 190 36.18 -1.66 -19.09
C THR A 190 36.62 -3.10 -19.36
N VAL A 191 36.64 -3.49 -20.63
CA VAL A 191 37.19 -4.77 -21.08
C VAL A 191 38.63 -4.53 -21.50
N ILE A 192 39.57 -5.26 -20.90
CA ILE A 192 40.97 -5.25 -21.32
C ILE A 192 41.11 -6.22 -22.50
N SER A 193 41.36 -5.68 -23.69
CA SER A 193 41.60 -6.49 -24.89
C SER A 193 43.10 -6.51 -25.22
N PRO A 194 43.73 -7.69 -25.37
CA PRO A 194 45.11 -7.78 -25.83
C PRO A 194 45.15 -7.42 -27.33
N GLN A 195 45.87 -6.36 -27.68
CA GLN A 195 46.18 -6.04 -29.08
C GLN A 195 47.64 -6.36 -29.37
N MET A 196 47.87 -7.09 -30.45
CA MET A 196 49.21 -7.34 -30.98
C MET A 196 49.67 -6.12 -31.76
N VAL A 197 50.74 -5.48 -31.29
CA VAL A 197 51.39 -4.37 -32.00
C VAL A 197 52.48 -4.97 -32.87
N SER A 198 52.39 -4.73 -34.18
CA SER A 198 53.43 -5.17 -35.13
C SER A 198 54.76 -4.46 -34.86
N ALA A 199 55.87 -5.10 -35.22
CA ALA A 199 57.20 -4.54 -35.04
C ALA A 199 57.33 -3.19 -35.77
N HIS A 200 57.94 -2.21 -35.12
CA HIS A 200 58.12 -0.87 -35.69
C HIS A 200 59.41 -0.22 -35.17
N MET A 201 59.89 0.79 -35.88
CA MET A 201 61.08 1.56 -35.48
C MET A 201 60.66 2.81 -34.70
N ARG A 202 61.30 3.07 -33.55
CA ARG A 202 61.13 4.32 -32.81
C ARG A 202 62.51 4.88 -32.43
N GLY A 203 62.82 6.09 -32.88
CA GLY A 203 64.10 6.73 -32.57
C GLY A 203 65.33 5.96 -33.08
N GLY A 204 65.23 5.28 -34.21
CA GLY A 204 66.34 4.52 -34.81
C GLY A 204 66.58 3.13 -34.22
N VAL A 205 65.81 2.71 -33.20
CA VAL A 205 65.89 1.36 -32.60
C VAL A 205 64.68 0.53 -33.03
N ALA A 206 64.93 -0.72 -33.44
CA ALA A 206 63.91 -1.69 -33.78
C ALA A 206 63.22 -2.20 -32.52
N ILE A 207 61.89 -2.08 -32.49
CA ILE A 207 61.06 -2.62 -31.42
C ILE A 207 60.28 -3.79 -32.02
N ASP A 208 60.55 -4.99 -31.51
CA ASP A 208 59.86 -6.22 -31.91
C ASP A 208 58.36 -6.18 -31.61
N ALA A 209 57.61 -7.06 -32.26
CA ALA A 209 56.17 -7.16 -32.03
C ALA A 209 55.90 -7.53 -30.57
N TYR A 210 55.08 -6.74 -29.89
CA TYR A 210 54.70 -6.98 -28.51
C TYR A 210 53.18 -6.89 -28.34
N THR A 211 52.64 -7.66 -27.40
CA THR A 211 51.24 -7.57 -27.02
C THR A 211 51.05 -6.44 -26.02
N ARG A 212 50.13 -5.52 -26.28
CA ARG A 212 49.71 -4.49 -25.32
C ARG A 212 48.26 -4.69 -24.93
N ASN A 213 47.99 -4.63 -23.64
CA ASN A 213 46.65 -4.61 -23.10
C ASN A 213 46.04 -3.21 -23.28
N ILE A 214 44.99 -3.09 -24.09
CA ILE A 214 44.23 -1.85 -24.27
C ILE A 214 42.95 -1.96 -23.46
N THR A 215 42.73 -1.01 -22.55
CA THR A 215 41.48 -0.86 -21.80
C THR A 215 40.45 -0.19 -22.71
N THR A 216 39.50 -0.96 -23.23
CA THR A 216 38.36 -0.44 -24.00
C THR A 216 37.14 -0.37 -23.07
N SER A 217 36.59 0.83 -22.89
CA SER A 217 35.34 1.04 -22.15
C SER A 217 34.16 0.54 -23.00
N VAL A 218 33.68 -0.68 -22.73
CA VAL A 218 32.49 -1.24 -23.39
C VAL A 218 31.28 -0.85 -22.56
N THR A 219 30.44 0.04 -23.08
CA THR A 219 29.17 0.40 -22.46
C THR A 219 28.23 -0.80 -22.49
N SER A 220 28.04 -1.48 -21.36
CA SER A 220 27.17 -2.65 -21.23
C SER A 220 25.90 -2.24 -20.50
N THR A 221 24.74 -2.34 -21.14
CA THR A 221 23.47 -2.07 -20.45
C THR A 221 23.23 -3.15 -19.39
N VAL A 222 23.45 -2.80 -18.12
CA VAL A 222 23.14 -3.67 -17.00
C VAL A 222 21.91 -3.07 -16.36
N THR A 223 20.78 -3.65 -16.69
CA THR A 223 19.53 -3.31 -16.03
C THR A 223 19.64 -3.75 -14.58
N SER A 224 19.45 -2.84 -13.63
CA SER A 224 19.40 -3.11 -12.20
C SER A 224 18.00 -2.74 -11.71
N LEU A 225 17.10 -3.73 -11.62
CA LEU A 225 15.84 -3.60 -10.88
C LEU A 225 16.17 -3.73 -9.41
N ALA A 226 16.20 -2.61 -8.68
CA ALA A 226 16.04 -2.63 -7.23
C ALA A 226 14.57 -2.26 -6.95
N PRO A 227 13.67 -3.22 -6.70
CA PRO A 227 12.28 -2.92 -6.38
C PRO A 227 12.25 -2.31 -4.98
N GLY A 228 11.85 -1.04 -4.88
CA GLY A 228 11.67 -0.37 -3.59
C GLY A 228 10.59 -1.04 -2.74
N ALA A 229 10.69 -0.86 -1.42
CA ALA A 229 9.80 -1.40 -0.38
C ALA A 229 8.29 -1.21 -0.63
N GLY A 230 7.91 -0.28 -1.52
CA GLY A 230 6.53 -0.07 -1.96
C GLY A 230 5.89 -1.26 -2.67
N VAL A 231 6.62 -2.16 -3.33
CA VAL A 231 6.01 -3.33 -4.01
C VAL A 231 5.48 -4.36 -2.99
N ILE A 232 6.12 -4.41 -1.83
CA ILE A 232 5.86 -5.43 -0.80
C ILE A 232 4.60 -5.10 0.01
N THR A 233 4.32 -3.82 0.26
CA THR A 233 3.14 -3.36 1.02
C THR A 233 1.82 -3.48 0.24
N ALA A 234 1.86 -3.42 -1.10
CA ALA A 234 0.68 -3.52 -1.96
C ALA A 234 0.05 -4.93 -1.93
N GLY A 235 0.88 -5.98 -2.06
CA GLY A 235 0.40 -7.37 -2.08
C GLY A 235 -0.24 -7.79 -0.76
N VAL A 236 0.34 -7.35 0.36
CA VAL A 236 -0.17 -7.60 1.72
C VAL A 236 -1.54 -6.96 1.95
N THR A 237 -1.74 -5.74 1.46
CA THR A 237 -3.02 -5.02 1.62
C THR A 237 -4.11 -5.61 0.71
N GLY A 238 -3.75 -6.06 -0.50
CA GLY A 238 -4.67 -6.73 -1.43
C GLY A 238 -5.17 -8.08 -0.92
N ASP A 239 -4.28 -8.89 -0.34
CA ASP A 239 -4.64 -10.20 0.25
C ASP A 239 -5.63 -10.06 1.42
N LEU A 240 -5.42 -9.04 2.25
CA LEU A 240 -6.32 -8.75 3.37
C LEU A 240 -7.71 -8.31 2.89
N ALA A 241 -7.76 -7.43 1.89
CA ALA A 241 -9.00 -6.94 1.30
C ALA A 241 -9.80 -8.06 0.61
N GLN A 242 -9.12 -8.97 -0.11
CA GLN A 242 -9.76 -10.10 -0.78
C GLN A 242 -10.37 -11.09 0.22
N LYS A 243 -9.70 -11.34 1.36
CA LYS A 243 -10.22 -12.25 2.38
C LYS A 243 -11.47 -11.72 3.09
N VAL A 244 -11.62 -10.40 3.23
CA VAL A 244 -12.87 -9.77 3.71
C VAL A 244 -14.06 -10.04 2.77
N LYS A 245 -13.81 -10.15 1.46
CA LYS A 245 -14.86 -10.38 0.45
C LYS A 245 -15.32 -11.84 0.43
N THR A 246 -14.40 -12.79 0.59
CA THR A 246 -14.70 -14.23 0.48
C THR A 246 -15.46 -14.77 1.71
N GLU A 247 -15.32 -14.13 2.87
CA GLU A 247 -16.04 -14.49 4.11
C GLU A 247 -17.52 -14.07 4.11
N LYS A 248 -18.02 -13.56 2.98
CA LYS A 248 -19.40 -13.13 2.76
C LYS A 248 -20.23 -14.15 1.95
N ALA A 249 -19.60 -15.25 1.52
CA ALA A 249 -20.23 -16.33 0.75
C ALA A 249 -20.47 -17.54 1.64
#